data_AF-A0A973T9Q5-F1
#
_entry.id   AF-A0A973T9Q5-F1
#
_cell.length_a   1.000
_cell.length_b   1.000
_cell.length_c   1.000
_cell.angle_alpha   90.00
_cell.angle_beta   90.00
_cell.angle_gamma   90.00
#
_symmetry.space_group_name_H-M   'P 1'
#
loop_
_entity.id
_entity.type
_entity.pdbx_description
1 polymer ?
#
loop_
_entity_poly.entity_id
_entity_poly.type
_entity_poly.pdbx_seq_one_letter_code
_entity_poly.pdbx_strand_id
1 'polypeptide(L)'
;MGTYRYDVEILHLLVSPAHAYFGRARDGAADVPTVDADAAEVVAGKGIVGDRFFGKAAHMDAAVTLFAVESLEAIAKELGAPPFDPLLTRRNVILRGAQLAPLLGQDFALESGGSVVEFHGGRHAQPCAWMNEMLAPGAHPAMRGRGGIRCRALSSGSLHRGPAVLASPVRLDPAQAGEPSLLRPSRLP
;
A
#
# COMPACT_ATOMS: atom_id res chain seq x y z
N MET A 1 13.68 4.39 -23.06
CA MET A 1 13.27 3.26 -22.19
C MET A 1 11.78 3.05 -22.40
N GLY A 2 11.34 1.81 -22.61
CA GLY A 2 9.92 1.52 -22.84
C GLY A 2 9.11 1.54 -21.55
N THR A 3 7.86 1.98 -21.62
CA THR A 3 6.88 1.86 -20.53
C THR A 3 6.20 0.50 -20.60
N TYR A 4 6.28 -0.27 -19.53
CA TYR A 4 5.55 -1.52 -19.36
C TYR A 4 4.17 -1.21 -18.79
N ARG A 5 3.14 -1.91 -19.27
CA ARG A 5 1.75 -1.72 -18.83
C ARG A 5 1.22 -3.03 -18.27
N TYR A 6 0.58 -2.95 -17.11
CA TYR A 6 0.03 -4.09 -16.39
C TYR A 6 -1.43 -3.81 -16.07
N ASP A 7 -2.32 -4.70 -16.50
CA ASP A 7 -3.71 -4.68 -16.04
C ASP A 7 -3.71 -5.05 -14.55
N VAL A 8 -4.29 -4.17 -13.74
CA VAL A 8 -4.43 -4.31 -12.30
C VAL A 8 -5.87 -4.03 -11.91
N GLU A 9 -6.23 -4.41 -10.69
CA GLU A 9 -7.53 -4.06 -10.12
C GLU A 9 -7.31 -3.31 -8.81
N ILE A 10 -7.84 -2.09 -8.70
CA ILE A 10 -7.86 -1.34 -7.44
C ILE A 10 -9.03 -1.87 -6.61
N LEU A 11 -8.70 -2.66 -5.60
CA LEU A 11 -9.68 -3.32 -4.74
C LEU A 11 -10.24 -2.38 -3.69
N HIS A 12 -9.40 -1.53 -3.10
CA HIS A 12 -9.79 -0.62 -2.02
C HIS A 12 -9.08 0.73 -2.14
N LEU A 13 -9.80 1.79 -1.76
CA LEU A 13 -9.28 3.16 -1.65
C LEU A 13 -9.58 3.70 -0.25
N LEU A 14 -8.63 3.52 0.65
CA LEU A 14 -8.79 3.80 2.05
C LEU A 14 -8.39 5.24 2.38
N VAL A 15 -9.35 6.03 2.85
CA VAL A 15 -9.17 7.40 3.31
C VAL A 15 -9.48 7.47 4.79
N SER A 16 -8.56 8.01 5.57
CA SER A 16 -8.69 8.00 7.02
C SER A 16 -8.03 9.23 7.62
N PRO A 17 -8.79 10.11 8.28
CA PRO A 17 -8.32 11.45 8.64
C PRO A 17 -7.31 11.48 9.79
N ALA A 18 -7.17 10.38 10.54
CA ALA A 18 -6.29 10.30 11.70
C ALA A 18 -5.61 8.93 11.81
N HIS A 19 -4.66 8.81 12.74
CA HIS A 19 -4.04 7.53 13.06
C HIS A 19 -4.94 6.72 14.01
N ALA A 20 -5.30 5.49 13.61
CA ALA A 20 -5.98 4.55 14.50
C ALA A 20 -4.99 3.73 15.35
N TYR A 21 -3.78 3.51 14.84
CA TYR A 21 -2.75 2.68 15.48
C TYR A 21 -1.64 3.58 16.05
N PHE A 22 -1.75 3.93 17.32
CA PHE A 22 -0.72 4.69 18.05
C PHE A 22 -0.60 4.18 19.49
N GLY A 23 0.58 4.31 20.09
CA GLY A 23 0.81 3.76 21.42
C GLY A 23 0.89 2.23 21.43
N ARG A 24 0.47 1.60 22.53
CA ARG A 24 0.57 0.15 22.73
C ARG A 24 -0.70 -0.51 22.22
N ALA A 25 -0.55 -1.59 21.46
CA ALA A 25 -1.69 -2.26 20.83
C ALA A 25 -2.72 -2.83 21.83
N ARG A 26 -2.27 -3.20 23.04
CA ARG A 26 -3.13 -3.60 24.16
C ARG A 26 -4.11 -2.52 24.64
N ASP A 27 -3.84 -1.25 24.32
CA ASP A 27 -4.67 -0.12 24.74
C ASP A 27 -5.86 0.07 23.77
N GLY A 28 -5.96 -0.76 22.73
CA GLY A 28 -7.04 -0.73 21.73
C GLY A 28 -6.79 0.30 20.62
N ALA A 29 -7.19 -0.04 19.40
CA ALA A 29 -7.12 0.90 18.28
C ALA A 29 -8.06 2.08 18.55
N ALA A 30 -7.64 3.29 18.22
CA ALA A 30 -8.53 4.43 18.28
C ALA A 30 -9.64 4.31 17.23
N ASP A 31 -10.84 4.71 17.61
CA ASP A 31 -11.96 4.82 16.68
C ASP A 31 -11.75 6.03 15.76
N VAL A 32 -11.49 5.76 14.49
CA VAL A 32 -11.24 6.78 13.47
C VAL A 32 -12.16 6.50 12.29
N PRO A 33 -13.11 7.40 11.97
CA PRO A 33 -14.07 7.20 10.88
C PRO A 33 -13.31 7.13 9.56
N THR A 34 -13.14 5.91 9.09
CA THR A 34 -12.36 5.55 7.92
C THR A 34 -13.33 5.15 6.83
N VAL A 35 -13.02 5.57 5.60
CA VAL A 35 -13.83 5.24 4.43
C VAL A 35 -13.01 4.38 3.47
N ASP A 36 -13.59 3.26 3.04
CA ASP A 36 -13.18 2.56 1.82
C ASP A 36 -14.02 3.15 0.67
N ALA A 37 -13.46 4.13 -0.02
CA ALA A 37 -14.19 4.97 -0.97
C ALA A 37 -14.20 4.35 -2.37
N ASP A 38 -15.23 4.66 -3.17
CA ASP A 38 -15.26 4.26 -4.58
C ASP A 38 -14.24 5.05 -5.43
N ALA A 39 -13.93 6.27 -5.01
CA ALA A 39 -12.91 7.12 -5.62
C ALA A 39 -12.16 7.93 -4.55
N ALA A 40 -10.91 8.27 -4.84
CA ALA A 40 -10.06 9.10 -3.98
C ALA A 40 -9.35 10.19 -4.79
N GLU A 41 -9.49 11.44 -4.35
CA GLU A 41 -8.79 12.58 -4.94
C GLU A 41 -7.35 12.63 -4.43
N VAL A 42 -6.40 12.74 -5.36
CA VAL A 42 -4.96 12.88 -5.09
C VAL A 42 -4.52 14.26 -5.56
N VAL A 43 -3.77 14.97 -4.72
CA VAL A 43 -3.19 16.28 -5.04
C VAL A 43 -1.67 16.17 -5.05
N ALA A 44 -1.06 16.65 -6.13
CA ALA A 44 0.40 16.70 -6.31
C ALA A 44 1.10 17.32 -5.09
N GLY A 45 2.14 16.64 -4.60
CA GLY A 45 2.91 17.05 -3.42
C GLY A 45 2.17 16.99 -2.08
N LYS A 46 0.86 16.70 -2.04
CA LYS A 46 0.07 16.67 -0.80
C LYS A 46 -0.46 15.29 -0.43
N GLY A 47 -0.73 14.42 -1.40
CA GLY A 47 -1.31 13.09 -1.18
C GLY A 47 -2.83 13.07 -1.34
N ILE A 48 -3.50 12.15 -0.64
CA ILE A 48 -4.95 11.93 -0.76
C ILE A 48 -5.74 12.91 0.08
N VAL A 49 -6.72 13.59 -0.51
CA VAL A 49 -7.60 14.53 0.20
C VAL A 49 -8.35 13.80 1.32
N GLY A 50 -8.33 14.38 2.52
CA GLY A 50 -8.99 13.81 3.71
C GLY A 50 -8.21 12.70 4.43
N ASP A 51 -7.06 12.25 3.91
CA ASP A 51 -6.22 11.29 4.61
C ASP A 51 -5.29 11.99 5.64
N ARG A 52 -4.91 11.25 6.69
CA ARG A 52 -4.09 11.71 7.82
C ARG A 52 -2.78 12.40 7.43
N PHE A 53 -2.21 12.04 6.27
CA PHE A 53 -0.96 12.61 5.79
C PHE A 53 -1.12 13.76 4.80
N PHE A 54 -2.35 14.12 4.44
CA PHE A 54 -2.62 15.16 3.45
C PHE A 54 -1.97 16.49 3.82
N GLY A 55 -1.11 17.00 2.94
CA GLY A 55 -0.44 18.30 3.09
C GLY A 55 0.49 18.41 4.30
N LYS A 56 0.85 17.29 4.95
CA LYS A 56 1.79 17.29 6.08
C LYS A 56 3.22 17.30 5.54
N ALA A 57 3.96 18.38 5.80
CA ALA A 57 5.30 18.57 5.28
C ALA A 57 6.25 17.39 5.54
N ALA A 58 6.20 16.81 6.75
CA ALA A 58 7.01 15.66 7.14
C ALA A 58 6.68 14.35 6.38
N HIS A 59 5.58 14.33 5.62
CA HIS A 59 5.07 13.15 4.95
C HIS A 59 4.87 13.33 3.44
N MET A 60 5.26 14.46 2.85
CA MET A 60 5.04 14.72 1.41
C MET A 60 5.67 13.63 0.52
N ASP A 61 6.83 13.07 0.90
CA ASP A 61 7.50 11.96 0.19
C ASP A 61 6.89 10.56 0.45
N ALA A 62 5.78 10.49 1.18
CA ALA A 62 5.20 9.26 1.69
C ALA A 62 3.68 9.36 1.96
N ALA A 63 3.02 10.34 1.36
CA ALA A 63 1.64 10.69 1.68
C ALA A 63 0.61 9.69 1.12
N VAL A 64 1.02 8.83 0.19
CA VAL A 64 0.19 7.77 -0.39
C VAL A 64 0.89 6.42 -0.22
N THR A 65 0.13 5.37 0.06
CA THR A 65 0.66 3.99 0.09
C THR A 65 -0.02 3.11 -0.94
N LEU A 66 0.78 2.30 -1.64
CA LEU A 66 0.29 1.22 -2.51
C LEU A 66 0.62 -0.13 -1.87
N PHE A 67 -0.32 -1.07 -1.93
CA PHE A 67 -0.20 -2.39 -1.33
C PHE A 67 -0.80 -3.45 -2.26
N ALA A 68 -0.02 -4.50 -2.53
CA ALA A 68 -0.47 -5.66 -3.30
C ALA A 68 -1.22 -6.60 -2.36
N VAL A 69 -2.47 -6.93 -2.66
CA VAL A 69 -3.29 -7.82 -1.82
C VAL A 69 -2.68 -9.22 -1.72
N GLU A 70 -1.95 -9.65 -2.76
CA GLU A 70 -1.26 -10.94 -2.83
C GLU A 70 -0.24 -11.11 -1.71
N SER A 71 0.38 -10.00 -1.27
CA SER A 71 1.26 -10.00 -0.10
C SER A 71 0.50 -10.39 1.17
N LEU A 72 -0.72 -9.89 1.36
CA LEU A 72 -1.55 -10.21 2.51
C LEU A 72 -2.07 -11.65 2.46
N GLU A 73 -2.48 -12.12 1.27
CA GLU A 73 -2.93 -13.50 1.03
C GLU A 73 -1.81 -14.51 1.32
N ALA A 74 -0.58 -14.23 0.86
CA ALA A 74 0.58 -15.05 1.14
C ALA A 74 0.89 -15.11 2.65
N ILE A 75 0.77 -13.99 3.36
CA ILE A 75 0.99 -13.95 4.81
C ILE A 75 -0.09 -14.73 5.56
N ALA A 76 -1.37 -14.61 5.18
CA ALA A 76 -2.45 -15.39 5.79
C ALA A 76 -2.17 -16.90 5.66
N LYS A 77 -1.77 -17.34 4.46
CA LYS A 77 -1.39 -18.72 4.19
C LYS A 77 -0.18 -19.17 5.02
N GLU A 78 0.87 -18.37 5.10
CA GLU A 78 2.08 -18.68 5.90
C GLU A 78 1.78 -18.85 7.39
N LEU A 79 0.82 -18.07 7.91
CA LEU A 79 0.45 -18.10 9.33
C LEU A 79 -0.65 -19.14 9.63
N GLY A 80 -1.17 -19.83 8.61
CA GLY A 80 -2.32 -20.72 8.78
C GLY A 80 -3.58 -19.98 9.26
N ALA A 81 -3.70 -18.70 8.95
CA ALA A 81 -4.82 -17.84 9.33
C ALA A 81 -5.91 -17.83 8.25
N PRO A 82 -7.17 -17.52 8.61
CA PRO A 82 -8.20 -17.20 7.62
C PRO A 82 -7.80 -15.96 6.79
N PRO A 83 -8.47 -15.71 5.64
CA PRO A 83 -8.25 -14.49 4.87
C PRO A 83 -8.39 -13.24 5.75
N PHE A 84 -7.39 -12.36 5.70
CA PHE A 84 -7.40 -11.11 6.45
C PHE A 84 -8.24 -10.05 5.74
N ASP A 85 -8.84 -9.15 6.52
CA ASP A 85 -9.39 -7.89 6.00
C ASP A 85 -8.23 -6.97 5.55
N PRO A 86 -8.13 -6.62 4.25
CA PRO A 86 -7.07 -5.75 3.74
C PRO A 86 -7.07 -4.35 4.37
N LEU A 87 -8.23 -3.85 4.81
CA LEU A 87 -8.37 -2.51 5.36
C LEU A 87 -7.68 -2.35 6.72
N LEU A 88 -7.47 -3.45 7.43
CA LEU A 88 -6.73 -3.47 8.70
C LEU A 88 -5.25 -3.12 8.54
N THR A 89 -4.69 -3.22 7.33
CA THR A 89 -3.32 -2.77 7.03
C THR A 89 -3.17 -1.24 6.96
N ARG A 90 -4.31 -0.52 6.90
CA ARG A 90 -4.39 0.95 6.84
C ARG A 90 -3.65 1.55 5.65
N ARG A 91 -3.46 0.79 4.57
CA ARG A 91 -2.86 1.24 3.31
C ARG A 91 -3.91 1.93 2.44
N ASN A 92 -3.50 2.94 1.68
CA ASN A 92 -4.44 3.78 0.94
C ASN A 92 -4.95 3.10 -0.32
N VAL A 93 -4.06 2.63 -1.18
CA VAL A 93 -4.42 1.97 -2.44
C VAL A 93 -4.06 0.50 -2.31
N ILE A 94 -5.08 -0.36 -2.26
CA ILE A 94 -4.90 -1.81 -2.26
C ILE A 94 -5.27 -2.31 -3.64
N LEU A 95 -4.34 -2.98 -4.30
CA LEU A 95 -4.51 -3.47 -5.66
C LEU A 95 -4.13 -4.93 -5.81
N ARG A 96 -4.56 -5.54 -6.92
CA ARG A 96 -4.14 -6.85 -7.39
C ARG A 96 -3.46 -6.73 -8.75
N GLY A 97 -2.50 -7.61 -9.02
CA GLY A 97 -1.90 -7.80 -10.35
C GLY A 97 -0.54 -7.16 -10.53
N ALA A 98 0.12 -6.69 -9.47
CA ALA A 98 1.44 -6.06 -9.61
C ALA A 98 2.39 -6.33 -8.43
N GLN A 99 3.62 -6.70 -8.77
CA GLN A 99 4.74 -6.70 -7.84
C GLN A 99 5.25 -5.27 -7.64
N LEU A 100 5.07 -4.72 -6.45
CA LEU A 100 5.35 -3.29 -6.19
C LEU A 100 6.81 -2.98 -5.87
N ALA A 101 7.60 -3.96 -5.40
CA ALA A 101 8.97 -3.71 -4.95
C ALA A 101 9.91 -3.13 -6.04
N PRO A 102 9.85 -3.54 -7.33
CA PRO A 102 10.65 -2.93 -8.39
C PRO A 102 10.36 -1.44 -8.62
N LEU A 103 9.22 -0.91 -8.16
CA LEU A 103 8.86 0.51 -8.30
C LEU A 103 9.57 1.42 -7.29
N LEU A 104 10.38 0.86 -6.38
CA LEU A 104 11.19 1.65 -5.45
C LEU A 104 12.24 2.47 -6.21
N GLY A 105 12.30 3.76 -5.90
CA GLY A 105 13.08 4.77 -6.59
C GLY A 105 12.57 5.14 -7.99
N GLN A 106 11.42 4.61 -8.43
CA GLN A 106 10.92 4.81 -9.79
C GLN A 106 9.69 5.72 -9.81
N ASP A 107 9.54 6.48 -10.90
CA ASP A 107 8.32 7.21 -11.22
C ASP A 107 7.43 6.32 -12.09
N PHE A 108 6.17 6.17 -11.71
CA PHE A 108 5.19 5.31 -12.37
C PHE A 108 3.81 5.97 -12.36
N ALA A 109 2.88 5.43 -13.16
CA ALA A 109 1.53 5.95 -13.25
C ALA A 109 0.50 4.87 -12.95
N LEU A 110 -0.63 5.29 -12.38
CA LEU A 110 -1.81 4.47 -12.19
C LEU A 110 -3.00 5.13 -12.91
N GLU A 111 -3.55 4.41 -13.88
CA GLU A 111 -4.67 4.85 -14.71
C GLU A 111 -5.94 4.12 -14.24
N SER A 112 -6.99 4.85 -13.85
CA SER A 112 -8.25 4.27 -13.39
C SER A 112 -9.42 5.22 -13.63
N GLY A 113 -10.58 4.70 -14.05
CA GLY A 113 -11.78 5.52 -14.29
C GLY A 113 -11.57 6.71 -15.23
N GLY A 114 -10.70 6.58 -16.24
CA GLY A 114 -10.38 7.66 -17.20
C GLY A 114 -9.46 8.76 -16.65
N SER A 115 -8.90 8.60 -15.44
CA SER A 115 -7.96 9.51 -14.81
C SER A 115 -6.59 8.84 -14.63
N VAL A 116 -5.53 9.63 -14.62
CA VAL A 116 -4.14 9.17 -14.45
C VAL A 116 -3.51 9.92 -13.29
N VAL A 117 -2.89 9.18 -12.38
CA VAL A 117 -2.11 9.76 -11.28
C VAL A 117 -0.69 9.21 -11.33
N GLU A 118 0.28 10.12 -11.31
CA GLU A 118 1.71 9.81 -11.32
C GLU A 118 2.25 9.81 -9.89
N PHE A 119 3.12 8.85 -9.60
CA PHE A 119 3.72 8.63 -8.30
C PHE A 119 5.21 8.41 -8.41
N HIS A 120 5.96 8.90 -7.42
CA HIS A 120 7.31 8.44 -7.15
C HIS A 120 7.28 7.38 -6.06
N GLY A 121 7.72 6.15 -6.34
CA GLY A 121 7.84 5.09 -5.35
C GLY A 121 9.04 5.30 -4.44
N GLY A 122 8.85 5.87 -3.26
CA GLY A 122 9.98 6.27 -2.40
C GLY A 122 10.63 5.12 -1.65
N ARG A 123 9.91 4.51 -0.71
CA ARG A 123 10.46 3.49 0.21
C ARG A 123 9.43 2.46 0.61
N HIS A 124 9.87 1.37 1.22
CA HIS A 124 8.96 0.39 1.82
C HIS A 124 7.99 1.01 2.83
N ALA A 125 6.73 0.59 2.76
CA ALA A 125 5.74 0.83 3.80
C ALA A 125 5.92 -0.20 4.92
N GLN A 126 6.91 0.06 5.78
CA GLN A 126 7.26 -0.84 6.89
C GLN A 126 6.05 -1.12 7.79
N PRO A 127 5.78 -2.39 8.16
CA PRO A 127 4.74 -2.74 9.11
C PRO A 127 5.13 -2.30 10.54
N CYS A 128 4.14 -2.18 11.41
CA CYS A 128 4.35 -1.94 12.84
C CYS A 128 3.84 -3.10 13.68
N ALA A 129 4.17 -3.10 14.98
CA ALA A 129 3.81 -4.17 15.90
C ALA A 129 2.30 -4.43 16.02
N TRP A 130 1.47 -3.42 15.72
CA TRP A 130 0.01 -3.54 15.68
C TRP A 130 -0.49 -4.65 14.75
N MET A 131 0.26 -5.02 13.72
CA MET A 131 -0.14 -6.09 12.80
C MET A 131 -0.32 -7.44 13.51
N ASN A 132 0.43 -7.69 14.58
CA ASN A 132 0.23 -8.90 15.37
C ASN A 132 -1.15 -8.96 16.04
N GLU A 133 -1.67 -7.81 16.49
CA GLU A 133 -2.98 -7.74 17.15
C GLU A 133 -4.12 -7.61 16.13
N MET A 134 -3.91 -6.85 15.05
CA MET A 134 -4.97 -6.54 14.10
C MET A 134 -5.18 -7.65 13.07
N LEU A 135 -4.15 -8.42 12.72
CA LEU A 135 -4.24 -9.49 11.73
C LEU A 135 -4.16 -10.86 12.40
N ALA A 136 -2.97 -11.20 12.89
CA ALA A 136 -2.71 -12.44 13.61
C ALA A 136 -1.32 -12.40 14.28
N PRO A 137 -1.10 -13.17 15.36
CA PRO A 137 0.22 -13.37 15.92
C PRO A 137 1.24 -13.79 14.84
N GLY A 138 2.34 -13.05 14.72
CA GLY A 138 3.37 -13.29 13.70
C GLY A 138 3.19 -12.48 12.40
N ALA A 139 2.10 -11.75 12.23
CA ALA A 139 1.89 -10.91 11.04
C ALA A 139 2.91 -9.77 10.93
N HIS A 140 3.32 -9.14 12.03
CA HIS A 140 4.33 -8.07 11.98
C HIS A 140 5.66 -8.52 11.35
N PRO A 141 6.33 -9.60 11.83
CA PRO A 141 7.54 -10.10 11.17
C PRO A 141 7.27 -10.66 9.77
N ALA A 142 6.09 -11.25 9.51
CA ALA A 142 5.75 -11.77 8.19
C ALA A 142 5.57 -10.67 7.15
N MET A 143 5.07 -9.48 7.51
CA MET A 143 4.90 -8.35 6.60
C MET A 143 6.19 -7.64 6.20
N ARG A 144 7.35 -8.00 6.77
CA ARG A 144 8.63 -7.39 6.38
C ARG A 144 8.94 -7.70 4.91
N GLY A 145 9.28 -6.67 4.14
CA GLY A 145 9.47 -6.79 2.69
C GLY A 145 8.18 -6.96 1.89
N ARG A 146 7.00 -6.98 2.55
CA ARG A 146 5.69 -7.19 1.93
C ARG A 146 4.68 -6.11 2.23
N GLY A 147 5.02 -5.11 3.05
CA GLY A 147 4.09 -4.07 3.51
C GLY A 147 3.65 -3.06 2.45
N GLY A 148 4.06 -3.21 1.19
CA GLY A 148 3.82 -2.25 0.11
C GLY A 148 4.88 -1.15 0.04
N ILE A 149 4.56 -0.08 -0.71
CA ILE A 149 5.44 1.07 -0.94
C ILE A 149 4.76 2.38 -0.51
N ARG A 150 5.57 3.32 -0.05
CA ARG A 150 5.18 4.71 0.22
C ARG A 150 5.57 5.56 -0.98
N CYS A 151 4.64 6.40 -1.40
CA CYS A 151 4.73 7.18 -2.61
C CYS A 151 4.52 8.67 -2.34
N ARG A 152 5.20 9.48 -3.17
CA ARG A 152 4.89 10.90 -3.37
C ARG A 152 3.97 11.04 -4.57
N ALA A 153 2.91 11.81 -4.46
CA ALA A 153 2.06 12.17 -5.61
C ALA A 153 2.79 13.22 -6.46
N LEU A 154 3.01 12.91 -7.74
CA LEU A 154 3.66 13.79 -8.71
C LEU A 154 2.66 14.62 -9.49
N SER A 155 1.49 14.05 -9.77
CA SER A 155 0.36 14.74 -10.42
C SER A 155 -0.88 14.71 -9.54
N SER A 156 -1.84 15.58 -9.88
CA SER A 156 -3.18 15.58 -9.28
C SER A 156 -4.14 14.80 -10.18
N GLY A 157 -5.12 14.14 -9.58
CA GLY A 157 -6.14 13.38 -10.29
C GLY A 157 -7.02 12.59 -9.34
N SER A 158 -7.85 11.70 -9.87
CA SER A 158 -8.68 10.79 -9.09
C SER A 158 -8.31 9.35 -9.36
N LEU A 159 -8.26 8.53 -8.30
CA LEU A 159 -8.22 7.07 -8.41
C LEU A 159 -9.62 6.51 -8.23
N HIS A 160 -9.96 5.45 -8.95
CA HIS A 160 -11.25 4.76 -8.88
C HIS A 160 -11.06 3.27 -8.59
N ARG A 161 -11.95 2.68 -7.78
CA ARG A 161 -11.97 1.22 -7.60
C ARG A 161 -12.32 0.50 -8.89
N GLY A 162 -11.86 -0.74 -9.02
CA GLY A 162 -12.09 -1.62 -10.16
C GLY A 162 -10.90 -1.66 -11.14
N PRO A 163 -11.16 -1.97 -12.43
CA PRO A 163 -10.11 -2.13 -13.43
C PRO A 163 -9.25 -0.89 -13.61
N ALA A 164 -7.94 -1.10 -13.68
CA ALA A 164 -6.93 -0.06 -13.77
C ALA A 164 -5.72 -0.55 -14.56
N VAL A 165 -4.85 0.38 -14.97
CA VAL A 165 -3.57 0.07 -15.62
C VAL A 165 -2.44 0.70 -14.83
N LEU A 166 -1.44 -0.11 -14.48
CA LEU A 166 -0.18 0.36 -13.90
C LEU A 166 0.86 0.50 -15.02
N ALA A 167 1.33 1.71 -15.25
CA ALA A 167 2.40 2.04 -16.19
C ALA A 167 3.74 2.15 -15.43
N SER A 168 4.68 1.26 -15.73
CA SER A 168 5.97 1.15 -15.03
C SER A 168 7.17 1.38 -15.97
N PRO A 169 8.24 2.05 -15.51
CA PRO A 169 9.48 2.18 -16.27
C PRO A 169 10.36 0.91 -16.21
N VAL A 170 10.01 -0.03 -15.34
CA VAL A 170 10.74 -1.29 -15.13
C VAL A 170 9.79 -2.48 -15.30
N ARG A 171 10.34 -3.65 -15.62
CA ARG A 171 9.53 -4.86 -15.72
C ARG A 171 9.12 -5.32 -14.32
N LEU A 172 7.82 -5.52 -14.13
CA LEU A 172 7.21 -6.19 -12.98
C LEU A 172 6.89 -7.64 -13.32
N ASP A 173 6.88 -8.49 -12.29
CA ASP A 173 6.37 -9.86 -12.36
C ASP A 173 5.17 -10.04 -11.40
N PRO A 174 3.92 -9.96 -11.89
CA PRO A 174 2.73 -10.13 -11.06
C PRO A 174 2.70 -11.44 -10.24
N ALA A 175 3.35 -12.51 -10.71
CA ALA A 175 3.41 -13.77 -9.98
C ALA A 175 4.20 -13.67 -8.67
N GLN A 176 5.11 -12.69 -8.57
CA GLN A 176 5.92 -12.41 -7.37
C GLN A 176 5.30 -11.34 -6.46
N ALA A 177 4.06 -10.89 -6.69
CA ALA A 177 3.42 -9.84 -5.89
C ALA A 177 3.24 -10.20 -4.40
N GLY A 178 3.23 -11.49 -4.06
CA GLY A 178 3.18 -12.00 -2.70
C GLY A 178 4.54 -12.22 -2.02
N GLU A 179 5.64 -12.10 -2.76
CA GLU A 179 6.98 -12.46 -2.29
C GLU A 179 7.63 -11.33 -1.48
N PRO A 180 8.39 -11.65 -0.41
CA PRO A 180 9.11 -10.64 0.37
C PRO A 180 10.31 -10.11 -0.41
N SER A 181 10.37 -8.79 -0.60
CA SER A 181 11.51 -8.13 -1.26
C SER A 181 12.70 -7.88 -0.33
N LEU A 182 12.51 -8.04 0.98
CA LEU A 182 13.56 -7.95 1.98
C LEU A 182 13.72 -9.34 2.60
N LEU A 183 14.92 -9.89 2.53
CA LEU A 183 15.23 -11.13 3.20
C LEU A 183 15.06 -10.93 4.72
N ARG A 184 14.39 -11.87 5.38
CA ARG A 184 14.44 -11.94 6.86
C ARG A 184 15.93 -12.10 7.22
N PRO A 185 16.46 -11.35 8.19
CA PRO A 185 17.77 -11.69 8.73
C PRO A 185 17.71 -13.16 9.14
N SER A 186 18.48 -14.03 8.48
CA SER A 186 18.64 -15.38 8.98
C SER A 186 19.21 -15.23 10.38
N ARG A 187 18.55 -15.81 11.38
CA ARG A 187 19.31 -16.13 12.58
C ARG A 187 20.39 -17.10 12.08
N LEU A 188 21.64 -16.64 12.04
CA LEU A 188 22.76 -17.55 11.91
C LEU A 188 22.58 -18.63 12.99
N PRO A 189 22.80 -19.92 12.65
CA PRO A 189 22.61 -21.02 13.58
C PRO A 189 23.40 -20.83 14.88
#